data_AF-A0A0C1FB81-F1
#
_entry.id   AF-A0A0C1FB81-F1
#
_cell.length_a   1.000
_cell.length_b   1.000
_cell.length_c   1.000
_cell.angle_alpha   90.00
_cell.angle_beta   90.00
_cell.angle_gamma   90.00
#
_symmetry.space_group_name_H-M   'P 1'
#
loop_
_entity.id
_entity.type
_entity.pdbx_description
1 polymer ?
#
loop_
_entity_poly.entity_id
_entity_poly.type
_entity_poly.pdbx_seq_one_letter_code
_entity_poly.pdbx_strand_id
1 'polypeptide(L)'
;MKSNKKLAIDFDGTVVDDAYPGIGKPKTFAFDTLKKLQSEGYRLILWTYRHGKTLDEAVQFCKKNGVEFYAVNSSFEGEIFDHAEASRKIDADLFIDDRNLGGFPGWGEIYNIINDRIEFRVEGNEVLAYSKIKKDKKKGLFW
;
A
#
# COMPACT_ATOMS: atom_id res chain seq x y z
N MET A 1 -7.53 -12.20 -12.41
CA MET A 1 -6.69 -11.54 -11.38
C MET A 1 -5.59 -10.76 -12.08
N LYS A 2 -5.41 -9.49 -11.74
CA LYS A 2 -4.46 -8.56 -12.39
C LYS A 2 -3.04 -8.69 -11.83
N SER A 3 -2.89 -9.06 -10.55
CA SER A 3 -1.61 -9.10 -9.84
C SER A 3 -1.68 -10.10 -8.67
N ASN A 4 -0.52 -10.51 -8.14
CA ASN A 4 -0.41 -11.25 -6.88
C ASN A 4 0.64 -10.61 -5.94
N LYS A 5 0.91 -9.30 -6.15
CA LYS A 5 1.88 -8.53 -5.38
C LYS A 5 1.38 -8.22 -3.97
N LYS A 6 2.32 -8.12 -3.04
CA LYS A 6 2.11 -7.75 -1.63
C LYS A 6 2.24 -6.23 -1.46
N LEU A 7 1.22 -5.59 -0.94
CA LEU A 7 1.22 -4.17 -0.60
C LEU A 7 1.21 -4.03 0.92
N ALA A 8 2.28 -3.48 1.49
CA ALA A 8 2.33 -3.09 2.90
C ALA A 8 1.62 -1.74 3.06
N ILE A 9 0.58 -1.71 3.88
CA ILE A 9 -0.30 -0.56 4.08
C ILE A 9 -0.19 -0.10 5.52
N ASP A 10 0.35 1.10 5.74
CA ASP A 10 0.28 1.75 7.04
C ASP A 10 -1.17 2.11 7.44
N PHE A 11 -1.41 2.30 8.73
CA PHE A 11 -2.72 2.59 9.27
C PHE A 11 -2.93 4.07 9.60
N ASP A 12 -2.15 4.62 10.53
CA ASP A 12 -2.34 5.95 11.12
C ASP A 12 -1.72 7.03 10.25
N GLY A 13 -2.54 7.91 9.67
CA GLY A 13 -2.08 8.85 8.66
C GLY A 13 -2.19 8.30 7.24
N THR A 14 -2.51 7.01 7.06
CA THR A 14 -2.62 6.34 5.75
C THR A 14 -4.04 5.84 5.45
N VAL A 15 -4.58 4.92 6.25
CA VAL A 15 -5.97 4.42 6.11
C VAL A 15 -6.95 5.37 6.79
N VAL A 16 -6.55 5.88 7.96
CA VAL A 16 -7.29 6.85 8.76
C VAL A 16 -6.44 8.09 9.00
N ASP A 17 -7.04 9.18 9.45
CA ASP A 17 -6.29 10.29 10.03
C ASP A 17 -5.52 9.84 11.27
N ASP A 18 -4.33 10.40 11.50
CA ASP A 18 -3.55 10.07 12.69
C ASP A 18 -4.27 10.58 13.94
N ALA A 19 -4.64 9.64 14.81
CA ALA A 19 -5.29 9.89 16.09
C ALA A 19 -4.83 8.90 17.16
N TYR A 20 -3.64 8.30 16.98
CA TYR A 20 -3.11 7.28 17.90
C TYR A 20 -3.09 7.83 19.35
N PRO A 21 -3.56 7.06 20.36
CA PRO A 21 -3.89 5.63 20.31
C PRO A 21 -5.28 5.29 19.77
N GLY A 22 -6.18 6.26 19.62
CA GLY A 22 -7.53 6.07 19.08
C GLY A 22 -7.52 5.83 17.57
N ILE A 23 -8.70 5.59 16.98
CA ILE A 23 -8.84 5.44 15.52
C ILE A 23 -9.38 6.75 14.95
N GLY A 24 -8.65 7.33 13.99
CA GLY A 24 -9.07 8.55 13.29
C GLY A 24 -10.19 8.30 12.29
N LYS A 25 -10.60 9.38 11.61
CA LYS A 25 -11.59 9.28 10.55
C LYS A 25 -11.00 8.55 9.33
N PRO A 26 -11.75 7.69 8.63
CA PRO A 26 -11.29 7.12 7.36
C PRO A 26 -10.86 8.21 6.38
N LYS A 27 -9.71 8.03 5.75
CA LYS A 27 -9.32 8.90 4.64
C LYS A 27 -10.24 8.70 3.46
N THR A 28 -10.47 9.79 2.72
CA THR A 28 -11.29 9.78 1.51
C THR A 28 -10.84 8.67 0.56
N PHE A 29 -11.80 7.83 0.15
CA PHE A 29 -11.61 6.66 -0.73
C PHE A 29 -10.69 5.54 -0.23
N ALA A 30 -10.22 5.56 1.03
CA ALA A 30 -9.30 4.55 1.55
C ALA A 30 -9.83 3.12 1.39
N PHE A 31 -10.98 2.83 2.01
CA PHE A 31 -11.55 1.49 1.98
C PHE A 31 -11.99 1.06 0.59
N ASP A 32 -12.55 1.94 -0.23
CA ASP A 32 -12.95 1.61 -1.59
C ASP A 32 -11.74 1.25 -2.47
N THR A 33 -10.63 1.98 -2.29
CA THR A 33 -9.38 1.69 -3.00
C THR A 33 -8.76 0.37 -2.54
N LEU A 34 -8.72 0.11 -1.23
CA LEU A 34 -8.20 -1.15 -0.68
C LEU A 34 -9.01 -2.36 -1.16
N LYS A 35 -10.35 -2.29 -1.07
CA LYS A 35 -11.26 -3.31 -1.60
C LYS A 35 -11.05 -3.53 -3.10
N LYS A 36 -10.87 -2.44 -3.86
CA LYS A 36 -10.58 -2.51 -5.30
C LYS A 36 -9.25 -3.23 -5.57
N LEU A 37 -8.17 -2.89 -4.86
CA LEU A 37 -6.88 -3.56 -4.98
C LEU A 37 -6.99 -5.06 -4.65
N GLN A 38 -7.72 -5.43 -3.59
CA GLN A 38 -7.97 -6.84 -3.27
C GLN A 38 -8.72 -7.57 -4.38
N SER A 39 -9.78 -6.96 -4.93
CA SER A 39 -10.54 -7.53 -6.05
C SER A 39 -9.68 -7.75 -7.30
N GLU A 40 -8.59 -7.00 -7.44
CA GLU A 40 -7.63 -7.12 -8.54
C GLU A 40 -6.52 -8.16 -8.27
N GLY A 41 -6.51 -8.77 -7.08
CA GLY A 41 -5.62 -9.87 -6.68
C GLY A 41 -4.42 -9.44 -5.83
N TYR A 42 -4.31 -8.16 -5.47
CA TYR A 42 -3.26 -7.72 -4.57
C TYR A 42 -3.47 -8.28 -3.16
N ARG A 43 -2.39 -8.68 -2.51
CA ARG A 43 -2.38 -9.12 -1.12
C ARG A 43 -2.02 -7.93 -0.24
N LEU A 44 -2.97 -7.49 0.58
CA LEU A 44 -2.73 -6.36 1.47
C LEU A 44 -2.19 -6.85 2.80
N ILE A 45 -1.08 -6.29 3.25
CA ILE A 45 -0.50 -6.52 4.57
C ILE A 45 -0.73 -5.25 5.39
N LEU A 46 -1.37 -5.37 6.54
CA LEU A 46 -1.43 -4.26 7.50
C LEU A 46 -0.03 -4.10 8.10
N TRP A 47 0.59 -2.94 7.90
CA TRP A 47 1.96 -2.66 8.33
C TRP A 47 1.98 -1.43 9.22
N THR A 48 1.80 -1.63 10.53
CA THR A 48 1.61 -0.56 11.49
C THR A 48 2.47 -0.79 12.73
N TYR A 49 2.91 0.28 13.38
CA TYR A 49 3.60 0.17 14.66
C TYR A 49 2.65 -0.13 15.85
N ARG A 50 1.32 -0.10 15.62
CA ARG A 50 0.33 -0.55 16.61
C ARG A 50 0.61 -1.98 17.06
N HIS A 51 0.31 -2.28 18.32
CA HIS A 51 0.57 -3.56 18.94
C HIS A 51 -0.45 -3.85 20.05
N GLY A 52 -0.64 -5.13 20.38
CA GLY A 52 -1.63 -5.55 21.38
C GLY A 52 -3.04 -5.03 21.06
N LYS A 53 -3.72 -4.47 22.06
CA LYS A 53 -5.11 -4.01 21.93
C LYS A 53 -5.33 -3.00 20.80
N THR A 54 -4.40 -2.07 20.59
CA THR A 54 -4.58 -1.04 19.54
C THR A 54 -4.43 -1.62 18.14
N LEU A 55 -3.64 -2.69 17.99
CA LEU A 55 -3.54 -3.44 16.74
C LEU A 55 -4.83 -4.21 16.46
N ASP A 56 -5.37 -4.90 17.48
CA ASP A 56 -6.64 -5.63 17.37
C ASP A 56 -7.77 -4.68 16.96
N GLU A 57 -7.85 -3.50 17.58
CA GLU A 57 -8.82 -2.46 17.23
C GLU A 57 -8.70 -2.01 15.77
N ALA A 58 -7.48 -1.77 15.28
CA ALA A 58 -7.23 -1.40 13.88
C ALA A 58 -7.65 -2.51 12.91
N VAL A 59 -7.30 -3.77 13.20
CA VAL A 59 -7.69 -4.95 12.40
C VAL A 59 -9.21 -5.07 12.34
N GLN A 60 -9.89 -4.98 13.48
CA GLN A 60 -11.35 -5.08 13.55
C GLN A 60 -12.04 -3.90 12.86
N PHE A 61 -11.48 -2.71 12.96
CA PHE A 61 -11.99 -1.53 12.26
C PHE A 61 -11.94 -1.70 10.75
N CYS A 62 -10.81 -2.17 10.21
CA CYS A 62 -10.70 -2.46 8.78
C CYS A 62 -11.65 -3.56 8.34
N LYS A 63 -11.76 -4.65 9.13
CA LYS A 63 -12.67 -5.76 8.84
C LYS A 63 -14.14 -5.31 8.79
N LYS A 64 -14.58 -4.47 9.72
CA LYS A 64 -15.93 -3.88 9.73
C LYS A 64 -16.21 -2.99 8.51
N ASN A 65 -15.18 -2.41 7.91
CA ASN A 65 -15.27 -1.62 6.68
C ASN A 65 -15.07 -2.47 5.39
N GLY A 66 -15.02 -3.79 5.52
CA GLY A 66 -14.94 -4.73 4.41
C GLY A 66 -13.54 -4.96 3.85
N VAL A 67 -12.49 -4.66 4.62
CA VAL A 67 -11.09 -4.97 4.27
C VAL A 67 -10.51 -5.94 5.29
N GLU A 68 -10.23 -7.16 4.84
CA GLU A 68 -9.52 -8.18 5.62
C GLU A 68 -8.12 -8.35 5.06
N PHE A 69 -7.09 -8.16 5.89
CA PHE A 69 -5.71 -8.22 5.43
C PHE A 69 -5.23 -9.67 5.27
N TYR A 70 -4.35 -9.88 4.29
CA TYR A 70 -3.64 -11.14 4.07
C TYR A 70 -2.72 -11.49 5.24
N ALA A 71 -2.03 -10.49 5.80
CA ALA A 71 -1.21 -10.64 7.00
C ALA A 71 -1.18 -9.32 7.78
N VAL A 72 -0.79 -9.38 9.05
CA VAL A 72 -0.72 -8.22 9.95
C VAL A 72 0.67 -8.18 10.56
N ASN A 73 1.46 -7.14 10.27
CA ASN A 73 2.84 -6.96 10.72
C ASN A 73 3.76 -8.17 10.43
N SER A 74 3.44 -8.91 9.37
CA SER A 74 4.10 -10.15 8.96
C SER A 74 4.22 -10.24 7.45
N SER A 75 5.25 -10.93 6.96
CA SER A 75 5.50 -11.12 5.52
C SER A 75 4.46 -12.02 4.85
N PHE A 76 3.83 -12.90 5.61
CA PHE A 76 2.78 -13.82 5.16
C PHE A 76 1.88 -14.27 6.32
N GLU A 77 0.73 -14.85 5.98
CA GLU A 77 -0.23 -15.37 6.95
C GLU A 77 0.39 -16.50 7.78
N GLY A 78 0.26 -16.42 9.11
CA GLY A 78 0.78 -17.43 10.03
C GLY A 78 2.30 -17.42 10.24
N GLU A 79 3.00 -16.37 9.80
CA GLU A 79 4.42 -16.18 10.10
C GLU A 79 4.64 -16.15 11.63
N ILE A 80 5.52 -17.04 12.12
CA ILE A 80 6.02 -17.01 13.49
C ILE A 80 7.37 -16.31 13.43
N PHE A 81 7.44 -15.11 14.00
CA PHE A 81 8.66 -14.33 13.95
C PHE A 81 9.69 -14.83 14.98
N ASP A 82 10.87 -15.20 14.48
CA ASP A 82 12.05 -15.52 15.26
C ASP A 82 13.17 -14.54 14.91
N HIS A 83 13.69 -13.83 15.91
CA HIS A 83 14.76 -12.85 15.75
C HIS A 83 16.09 -13.46 15.28
N ALA A 84 16.32 -14.76 15.48
CA ALA A 84 17.53 -15.44 15.03
C ALA A 84 17.47 -15.77 13.53
N GLU A 85 16.27 -16.04 13.00
CA GLU A 85 16.07 -16.61 11.67
C GLU A 85 15.37 -15.65 10.69
N ALA A 86 14.81 -14.54 11.18
CA ALA A 86 14.04 -13.60 10.37
C ALA A 86 14.39 -12.13 10.63
N SER A 87 14.28 -11.32 9.58
CA SER A 87 14.40 -9.86 9.67
C SER A 87 13.11 -9.25 10.21
N ARG A 88 13.22 -8.19 11.02
CA ARG A 88 12.06 -7.39 11.46
C ARG A 88 11.33 -6.71 10.28
N LYS A 89 12.02 -6.46 9.17
CA LYS A 89 11.42 -5.84 7.99
C LYS A 89 10.59 -6.88 7.24
N ILE A 90 9.32 -6.58 7.03
CA ILE A 90 8.41 -7.43 6.25
C ILE A 90 8.78 -7.44 4.76
N ASP A 91 8.49 -8.55 4.09
CA ASP A 91 8.67 -8.69 2.64
C ASP A 91 7.39 -8.25 1.88
N ALA A 92 7.46 -7.12 1.19
CA ALA A 92 6.39 -6.56 0.37
C ALA A 92 6.94 -5.92 -0.93
N ASP A 93 6.12 -5.89 -1.99
CA ASP A 93 6.46 -5.29 -3.28
C ASP A 93 6.39 -3.75 -3.27
N LEU A 94 5.44 -3.20 -2.49
CA LEU A 94 5.23 -1.76 -2.34
C LEU A 94 4.87 -1.45 -0.88
N PHE A 95 5.35 -0.31 -0.38
CA PHE A 95 5.03 0.23 0.94
C PHE A 95 4.26 1.54 0.75
N ILE A 96 3.05 1.60 1.30
CA ILE A 96 2.16 2.76 1.26
C ILE A 96 2.06 3.28 2.69
N ASP A 97 2.64 4.45 2.92
CA ASP A 97 2.82 5.05 4.24
C ASP A 97 2.82 6.57 4.07
N ASP A 98 2.22 7.28 5.03
CA ASP A 98 2.12 8.74 4.98
C ASP A 98 3.45 9.45 5.21
N ARG A 99 4.38 8.76 5.87
CA ARG A 99 5.74 9.20 6.17
C ARG A 99 6.75 8.82 5.10
N ASN A 100 6.30 8.25 3.98
CA ASN A 100 7.16 8.02 2.82
C ASN A 100 7.82 9.34 2.36
N LEU A 101 9.06 9.26 1.88
CA LEU A 101 9.73 10.41 1.28
C LEU A 101 8.94 10.90 0.05
N GLY A 102 8.47 12.14 0.08
CA GLY A 102 7.52 12.70 -0.90
C GLY A 102 6.08 12.81 -0.40
N GLY A 103 5.77 12.25 0.77
CA GLY A 103 4.47 12.36 1.44
C GLY A 103 3.38 11.45 0.86
N PHE A 104 2.17 11.61 1.39
CA PHE A 104 0.98 10.85 1.01
C PHE A 104 0.15 11.59 -0.05
N PRO A 105 0.12 11.15 -1.33
CA PRO A 105 -0.62 11.85 -2.37
C PRO A 105 -2.14 11.61 -2.31
N GLY A 106 -2.61 10.70 -1.45
CA GLY A 106 -4.01 10.30 -1.35
C GLY A 106 -4.34 9.03 -2.16
N TRP A 107 -5.42 8.37 -1.78
CA TRP A 107 -5.76 7.04 -2.29
C TRP A 107 -6.09 6.98 -3.78
N GLY A 108 -6.69 8.03 -4.35
CA GLY A 108 -6.95 8.12 -5.79
C GLY A 108 -5.65 8.09 -6.61
N GLU A 109 -4.67 8.91 -6.22
CA GLU A 109 -3.36 8.94 -6.87
C GLU A 109 -2.57 7.65 -6.65
N ILE A 110 -2.61 7.09 -5.43
CA ILE A 110 -1.97 5.79 -5.14
C ILE A 110 -2.50 4.70 -6.07
N TYR A 111 -3.81 4.63 -6.28
CA TYR A 111 -4.40 3.66 -7.19
C TYR A 111 -3.90 3.86 -8.63
N ASN A 112 -3.86 5.09 -9.13
CA ASN A 112 -3.35 5.41 -10.46
C ASN A 112 -1.88 5.02 -10.61
N ILE A 113 -1.04 5.37 -9.62
CA ILE A 113 0.38 5.02 -9.58
C ILE A 113 0.57 3.51 -9.68
N ILE A 114 -0.19 2.73 -8.91
CA ILE A 114 -0.12 1.26 -8.94
C ILE A 114 -0.62 0.69 -10.27
N ASN A 115 -1.77 1.15 -10.75
CA ASN A 115 -2.41 0.62 -11.95
C ASN A 115 -1.59 0.92 -13.22
N ASP A 116 -1.11 2.16 -13.34
CA ASP A 116 -0.38 2.64 -14.52
C ASP A 116 1.14 2.42 -14.39
N ARG A 117 1.58 1.82 -13.28
CA ARG A 117 3.00 1.53 -12.97
C ARG A 117 3.86 2.76 -13.14
N ILE A 118 3.42 3.85 -12.50
CA ILE A 118 4.11 5.12 -12.48
C ILE A 118 5.32 5.00 -11.54
N GLU A 119 6.48 5.39 -12.04
CA GLU A 119 7.70 5.53 -11.27
C GLU A 119 8.13 6.99 -11.29
N PHE A 120 8.80 7.40 -10.23
CA PHE A 120 9.28 8.76 -10.05
C PHE A 120 10.78 8.80 -10.19
N ARG A 121 11.31 9.83 -10.83
CA ARG A 121 12.72 10.18 -10.79
C ARG A 121 12.86 11.64 -10.37
N VAL A 122 13.96 11.93 -9.69
CA VAL A 122 14.34 13.31 -9.38
C VAL A 122 15.40 13.72 -10.38
N GLU A 123 15.17 14.84 -11.06
CA GLU A 123 16.10 15.43 -12.00
C GLU A 123 16.21 16.93 -11.68
N GLY A 124 17.39 17.37 -11.25
CA GLY A 124 17.53 18.70 -10.63
C GLY A 124 16.69 18.82 -9.35
N ASN A 125 15.79 19.81 -9.32
CA ASN A 125 14.86 20.08 -8.21
C ASN A 125 13.40 19.72 -8.55
N GLU A 126 13.18 18.90 -9.58
CA GLU A 126 11.85 18.50 -10.03
C GLU A 126 11.63 16.99 -9.86
N VAL A 127 10.39 16.61 -9.53
CA VAL A 127 9.93 15.23 -9.50
C VAL A 127 9.22 14.93 -10.81
N LEU A 128 9.79 14.02 -11.60
CA LEU A 128 9.28 13.64 -12.91
C LEU A 128 8.66 12.24 -12.83
N ALA A 129 7.39 12.14 -13.22
CA ALA A 129 6.69 10.87 -13.36
C ALA A 129 6.98 10.23 -14.72
N TYR A 130 7.27 8.93 -14.77
CA TYR A 130 7.30 8.15 -16.00
C TYR A 130 6.58 6.81 -15.80
N SER A 131 5.88 6.34 -16.84
CA SER A 131 5.21 5.03 -16.81
C SER A 131 5.95 4.04 -17.71
N LYS A 132 6.20 2.84 -17.18
CA LYS A 132 6.79 1.73 -17.96
C LYS A 132 5.87 1.21 -19.07
N ILE A 133 4.60 1.63 -19.12
CA ILE A 133 3.60 1.12 -20.08
C ILE A 133 3.75 1.73 -21.49
N LYS A 134 4.46 2.85 -21.66
CA LYS A 134 4.79 3.38 -23.00
C LYS A 134 5.94 2.62 -23.65
N LYS A 135 5.66 1.46 -24.25
CA LYS A 135 6.37 1.06 -25.47
C LYS A 135 5.75 1.85 -26.62
N ASP A 136 6.52 2.77 -27.18
CA ASP A 136 6.17 3.41 -28.45
C ASP A 136 5.76 2.33 -29.45
N LYS A 137 4.52 2.39 -29.94
CA LYS A 137 4.24 1.84 -31.26
C LYS A 137 5.10 2.66 -32.20
N LYS A 138 6.27 2.14 -32.58
CA LYS A 138 6.97 2.57 -33.79
C LYS A 138 5.90 2.58 -34.88
N LYS A 139 5.45 3.76 -35.29
CA LYS A 139 4.69 3.91 -36.54
C LYS A 139 5.63 3.35 -37.59
N GLY A 140 5.35 2.14 -38.08
CA GLY A 140 6.02 1.63 -39.26
C GLY A 140 5.75 2.65 -40.35
N LEU A 141 6.81 3.35 -40.80
CA LEU A 141 6.82 3.93 -42.13
C LEU A 141 6.75 2.73 -43.08
N PHE A 142 5.54 2.42 -43.54
CA PHE A 142 5.38 1.67 -44.77
C PHE A 142 5.34 2.72 -45.89
N TRP A 143 6.37 2.63 -46.73
CA TRP A 143 6.53 3.36 -47.99
C TRP A 143 5.50 2.92 -49.00
#